data_AF-A0A7S0MQ19-F1
#
_entry.id   AF-A0A7S0MQ19-F1
#
_cell.length_a   1.000
_cell.length_b   1.000
_cell.length_c   1.000
_cell.angle_alpha   90.00
_cell.angle_beta   90.00
_cell.angle_gamma   90.00
#
_symmetry.space_group_name_H-M   'P 1'
#
loop_
_entity.id
_entity.type
_entity.pdbx_description
1 polymer ?
#
loop_
_entity_poly.entity_id
_entity_poly.type
_entity_poly.pdbx_seq_one_letter_code
_entity_poly.pdbx_strand_id
1 'polypeptide(L)'
;DGGLRNDLHRFDTATRIWARLDGPEVSGSPPPECWFAGFSVGPGGRLYVFGGATEFSLTSAIAGVTNALYEFDPVGRAWRTLDQGSNQPPGLPFEIVGGDSEPEEFRPQQRARLGMVGDVSGLYVFGGRAARIIPGKLENDVLNDVNYYDLTTSQPGWQQVLSASNSASGGGPAAG
;
A
#
# COMPACT_ATOMS: atom_id res chain seq x y z
N ASP A 1 -25.65 -7.76 -8.52
CA ASP A 1 -25.18 -7.00 -7.34
C ASP A 1 -23.74 -6.57 -7.59
N GLY A 2 -23.52 -5.43 -8.27
CA GLY A 2 -22.20 -5.00 -8.77
C GLY A 2 -21.36 -4.20 -7.77
N GLY A 3 -21.49 -4.49 -6.47
CA GLY A 3 -20.72 -3.83 -5.42
C GLY A 3 -19.27 -4.33 -5.36
N LEU A 4 -18.42 -3.57 -4.68
CA LEU A 4 -17.11 -4.06 -4.25
C LEU A 4 -17.29 -5.24 -3.29
N ARG A 5 -16.28 -6.10 -3.21
CA ARG A 5 -16.24 -7.23 -2.27
C ARG A 5 -14.82 -7.38 -1.74
N ASN A 6 -14.72 -7.83 -0.51
CA ASN A 6 -13.48 -8.18 0.17
C ASN A 6 -13.50 -9.64 0.64
N ASP A 7 -14.27 -10.49 -0.06
CA ASP A 7 -14.37 -11.91 0.21
C ASP A 7 -13.04 -12.62 -0.08
N LEU A 8 -12.62 -13.48 0.84
CA LEU A 8 -11.38 -14.23 0.71
C LEU A 8 -11.68 -15.64 0.23
N HIS A 9 -11.09 -16.03 -0.90
CA HIS A 9 -11.21 -17.37 -1.46
C HIS A 9 -9.85 -18.02 -1.63
N ARG A 10 -9.80 -19.33 -1.40
CA ARG A 10 -8.65 -20.16 -1.69
C ARG A 10 -9.02 -21.20 -2.73
N PHE A 11 -8.21 -21.26 -3.79
CA PHE A 11 -8.26 -22.34 -4.75
C PHE A 11 -7.23 -23.40 -4.38
N ASP A 12 -7.70 -24.62 -4.14
CA ASP A 12 -6.82 -25.77 -3.95
C ASP A 12 -6.48 -26.37 -5.32
N THR A 13 -5.21 -26.32 -5.71
CA THR A 13 -4.77 -26.74 -7.05
C THR A 13 -4.73 -28.25 -7.24
N ALA A 14 -4.62 -29.03 -6.15
CA ALA A 14 -4.60 -30.49 -6.21
C ALA A 14 -6.01 -31.03 -6.42
N THR A 15 -6.99 -30.50 -5.70
CA THR A 15 -8.40 -30.92 -5.75
C THR A 15 -9.21 -30.13 -6.78
N ARG A 16 -8.73 -28.96 -7.21
CA ARG A 16 -9.40 -28.00 -8.11
C ARG A 16 -10.72 -27.46 -7.55
N ILE A 17 -10.76 -27.28 -6.24
CA ILE A 17 -11.95 -26.82 -5.51
C ILE A 17 -11.68 -25.42 -4.93
N TRP A 18 -12.68 -24.56 -5.04
CA TRP A 18 -12.72 -23.26 -4.37
C TRP A 18 -13.30 -23.43 -2.97
N ALA A 19 -12.64 -22.84 -1.99
CA ALA A 19 -13.15 -22.70 -0.63
C ALA A 19 -13.18 -21.22 -0.25
N ARG A 20 -14.33 -20.81 0.30
CA ARG A 20 -14.49 -19.49 0.91
C ARG A 20 -13.82 -19.50 2.29
N LEU A 21 -13.01 -18.47 2.57
CA LEU A 21 -12.17 -18.34 3.77
C LEU A 21 -12.54 -17.15 4.66
N ASP A 22 -13.63 -16.44 4.40
CA ASP A 22 -14.18 -15.32 5.18
C ASP A 22 -15.49 -15.73 5.91
N GLY A 23 -15.57 -16.98 6.35
CA GLY A 23 -16.68 -17.52 7.14
C GLY A 23 -16.69 -17.03 8.60
N PRO A 24 -17.70 -17.42 9.41
CA PRO A 24 -17.84 -17.01 10.81
C PRO A 24 -16.68 -17.43 11.72
N GLU A 25 -15.85 -18.37 11.28
CA GLU A 25 -14.63 -18.77 11.97
C GLU A 25 -13.45 -17.79 11.78
N VAL A 26 -13.61 -16.78 10.93
CA VAL A 26 -12.57 -15.77 10.69
C VAL A 26 -12.72 -14.63 11.67
N SER A 27 -11.62 -14.32 12.34
CA SER A 27 -11.57 -13.27 13.35
C SER A 27 -10.84 -12.01 12.84
N GLY A 28 -11.03 -10.90 13.55
CA GLY A 28 -10.47 -9.60 13.19
C GLY A 28 -11.23 -8.90 12.08
N SER A 29 -10.67 -7.79 11.60
CA SER A 29 -11.29 -6.94 10.58
C SER A 29 -10.53 -7.08 9.26
N PRO A 30 -11.18 -7.57 8.18
CA PRO A 30 -10.57 -7.59 6.86
C PRO A 30 -10.30 -6.16 6.36
N PRO A 31 -9.49 -6.00 5.29
CA PRO A 31 -9.38 -4.74 4.58
C PRO A 31 -10.76 -4.24 4.15
N PRO A 32 -10.96 -2.91 4.06
CA PRO A 32 -12.17 -2.38 3.46
C PRO A 32 -12.31 -2.85 2.02
N GLU A 33 -13.54 -2.97 1.57
CA GLU A 33 -13.88 -3.10 0.16
C GLU A 33 -13.18 -1.99 -0.64
N CYS A 34 -12.30 -2.36 -1.57
CA CYS A 34 -11.52 -1.39 -2.32
C CYS A 34 -11.16 -1.88 -3.72
N TRP A 35 -10.86 -0.93 -4.61
CA TRP A 35 -10.25 -1.19 -5.90
C TRP A 35 -8.73 -1.09 -5.83
N PHE A 36 -8.06 -1.89 -6.66
CA PHE A 36 -6.64 -1.72 -7.00
C PHE A 36 -5.66 -1.74 -5.81
N ALA A 37 -5.99 -2.46 -4.73
CA ALA A 37 -5.02 -2.73 -3.68
C ALA A 37 -3.87 -3.61 -4.18
N GLY A 38 -2.71 -3.49 -3.52
CA GLY A 38 -1.59 -4.41 -3.70
C GLY A 38 -1.78 -5.65 -2.83
N PHE A 39 -1.33 -6.80 -3.33
CA PHE A 39 -1.40 -8.08 -2.62
C PHE A 39 -0.07 -8.80 -2.72
N SER A 40 0.36 -9.44 -1.64
CA SER A 40 1.47 -10.40 -1.70
C SER A 40 1.34 -11.48 -0.63
N VAL A 41 2.04 -12.58 -0.86
CA VAL A 41 2.37 -13.56 0.19
C VAL A 41 3.70 -13.14 0.81
N GLY A 42 3.82 -13.28 2.13
CA GLY A 42 5.06 -13.06 2.86
C GLY A 42 5.44 -14.27 3.73
N PRO A 43 6.21 -14.06 4.81
CA PRO A 43 6.73 -15.12 5.66
C PRO A 43 5.63 -16.02 6.23
N GLY A 44 5.88 -17.34 6.24
CA GLY A 44 4.91 -18.32 6.77
C GLY A 44 3.63 -18.46 5.94
N GLY A 45 3.59 -17.95 4.70
CA GLY A 45 2.42 -18.02 3.84
C GLY A 45 1.31 -17.03 4.19
N ARG A 46 1.60 -16.04 5.03
CA ARG A 46 0.68 -14.96 5.41
C ARG A 46 0.36 -14.09 4.19
N LEU A 47 -0.89 -13.65 4.07
CA LEU A 47 -1.32 -12.75 3.00
C LEU A 47 -1.25 -11.31 3.49
N TYR A 48 -0.79 -10.41 2.63
CA TYR A 48 -0.67 -9.00 2.92
C TYR A 48 -1.43 -8.18 1.89
N VAL A 49 -2.16 -7.17 2.36
CA VAL A 49 -2.93 -6.24 1.52
C VAL A 49 -2.51 -4.82 1.85
N PHE A 50 -2.14 -4.03 0.84
CA PHE A 50 -1.71 -2.66 1.03
C PHE A 50 -2.43 -1.69 0.09
N GLY A 51 -2.89 -0.58 0.66
CA GLY A 51 -3.48 0.52 -0.08
C GLY A 51 -4.80 0.16 -0.75
N GLY A 52 -5.07 0.77 -1.90
CA GLY A 52 -6.33 0.66 -2.63
C GLY A 52 -7.18 1.92 -2.53
N ALA A 53 -8.26 1.96 -3.30
CA ALA A 53 -9.22 3.07 -3.38
C ALA A 53 -10.60 2.61 -2.91
N THR A 54 -11.19 3.29 -1.92
CA THR A 54 -12.49 2.93 -1.33
C THR A 54 -13.66 3.75 -1.87
N GLU A 55 -13.38 4.85 -2.59
CA GLU A 55 -14.40 5.75 -3.10
C GLU A 55 -14.50 5.70 -4.63
N PHE A 56 -15.72 5.66 -5.12
CA PHE A 56 -15.99 5.70 -6.55
C PHE A 56 -15.78 7.12 -7.09
N SER A 57 -15.00 7.25 -8.16
CA SER A 57 -14.87 8.49 -8.92
C SER A 57 -15.47 8.32 -10.31
N LEU A 58 -16.31 9.28 -10.71
CA LEU A 58 -16.82 9.39 -12.09
C LEU A 58 -15.75 9.88 -13.08
N THR A 59 -14.56 10.21 -12.58
CA THR A 59 -13.42 10.64 -13.39
C THR A 59 -12.41 9.51 -13.55
N SER A 60 -11.41 9.68 -14.42
CA SER A 60 -10.26 8.77 -14.47
C SER A 60 -9.38 8.80 -13.21
N ALA A 61 -9.68 9.71 -12.26
CA ALA A 61 -8.96 9.82 -11.00
C ALA A 61 -9.41 8.73 -9.99
N ILE A 62 -8.57 8.43 -9.00
CA ILE A 62 -8.92 7.51 -7.91
C ILE A 62 -9.18 8.34 -6.65
N ALA A 63 -10.18 7.95 -5.86
CA ALA A 63 -10.58 8.64 -4.63
C ALA A 63 -10.54 7.66 -3.45
N GLY A 64 -10.51 8.20 -2.22
CA GLY A 64 -10.47 7.38 -1.01
C GLY A 64 -9.26 6.42 -0.98
N VAL A 65 -8.09 6.89 -1.39
CA VAL A 65 -6.88 6.06 -1.33
C VAL A 65 -6.42 5.86 0.11
N THR A 66 -5.87 4.69 0.41
CA THR A 66 -5.31 4.38 1.72
C THR A 66 -3.85 3.93 1.62
N ASN A 67 -3.14 3.97 2.73
CA ASN A 67 -1.85 3.31 2.94
C ASN A 67 -1.93 2.32 4.11
N ALA A 68 -3.12 1.85 4.48
CA ALA A 68 -3.26 0.81 5.49
C ALA A 68 -2.65 -0.51 5.00
N LEU A 69 -1.93 -1.20 5.90
CA LEU A 69 -1.37 -2.53 5.68
C LEU A 69 -2.14 -3.54 6.53
N TYR A 70 -2.64 -4.58 5.89
CA TYR A 70 -3.36 -5.67 6.53
C TYR A 70 -2.61 -6.98 6.35
N GLU A 71 -2.69 -7.84 7.35
CA GLU A 71 -2.18 -9.21 7.32
C GLU A 71 -3.32 -10.19 7.59
N PHE A 72 -3.36 -11.29 6.83
CA PHE A 72 -4.17 -12.46 7.11
C PHE A 72 -3.27 -13.65 7.50
N ASP A 73 -3.56 -14.24 8.67
CA ASP A 73 -3.02 -15.52 9.09
C ASP A 73 -3.89 -16.67 8.54
N PRO A 74 -3.41 -17.47 7.57
CA PRO A 74 -4.20 -18.55 7.00
C PRO A 74 -4.39 -19.75 7.92
N VAL A 75 -3.54 -19.91 8.95
CA VAL A 75 -3.64 -20.99 9.93
C VAL A 75 -4.62 -20.59 11.01
N GLY A 76 -4.44 -19.38 11.57
CA GLY A 76 -5.30 -18.83 12.61
C GLY A 76 -6.65 -18.30 12.09
N ARG A 77 -6.80 -18.13 10.78
CA ARG A 77 -7.94 -17.48 10.12
C ARG A 77 -8.26 -16.13 10.76
N ALA A 78 -7.24 -15.27 10.83
CA ALA A 78 -7.35 -14.00 11.52
C ALA A 78 -6.79 -12.88 10.66
N TRP A 79 -7.58 -11.82 10.52
CA TRP A 79 -7.12 -10.55 9.98
C TRP A 79 -6.59 -9.66 11.11
N ARG A 80 -5.56 -8.88 10.78
CA ARG A 80 -5.14 -7.75 11.60
C ARG A 80 -4.61 -6.62 10.73
N THR A 81 -4.82 -5.39 11.19
CA THR A 81 -4.09 -4.24 10.68
C THR A 81 -2.70 -4.24 11.31
N LEU A 82 -1.67 -4.04 10.49
CA LEU A 82 -0.30 -3.93 10.97
C LEU A 82 0.01 -2.50 11.38
N ASP A 83 0.74 -2.37 12.49
CA ASP A 83 1.32 -1.09 12.89
C ASP A 83 2.43 -0.73 11.89
N GLN A 84 2.38 0.49 11.37
CA GLN A 84 3.31 0.96 10.35
C GLN A 84 4.46 1.78 10.95
N GLY A 85 4.60 1.77 12.29
CA GLY A 85 5.64 2.47 13.04
C GLY A 85 5.46 3.99 13.04
N SER A 86 6.12 4.70 13.97
CA SER A 86 6.31 6.16 13.91
C SER A 86 7.66 6.49 13.25
N ASN A 87 7.69 7.54 12.42
CA ASN A 87 8.85 7.84 11.58
C ASN A 87 10.03 8.33 12.38
N GLN A 88 10.97 7.43 12.66
CA GLN A 88 12.32 7.87 12.90
C GLN A 88 13.26 6.99 12.09
N PRO A 89 14.01 7.56 11.13
CA PRO A 89 15.05 6.80 10.46
C PRO A 89 16.02 6.27 11.53
N PRO A 90 16.41 4.99 11.49
CA PRO A 90 17.43 4.46 12.37
C PRO A 90 18.77 5.18 12.11
N GLY A 91 19.12 6.15 12.96
CA GLY A 91 20.49 6.63 13.12
C GLY A 91 21.04 7.67 12.15
N LEU A 92 20.23 8.50 11.47
CA LEU A 92 20.79 9.65 10.74
C LEU A 92 21.03 10.84 11.70
N PRO A 93 22.28 11.32 11.87
CA PRO A 93 22.50 12.64 12.46
C PRO A 93 21.93 13.70 11.50
N PHE A 94 21.13 14.57 12.09
CA PHE A 94 20.39 15.66 11.47
C PHE A 94 21.34 16.57 10.66
N GLU A 95 21.33 16.47 9.32
CA GLU A 95 21.84 17.53 8.45
C GLU A 95 20.69 18.06 7.58
N ILE A 96 20.59 19.38 7.59
CA ILE A 96 19.43 20.20 7.27
C ILE A 96 19.04 20.08 5.78
N VAL A 97 17.77 19.77 5.51
CA VAL A 97 17.13 20.18 4.25
C VAL A 97 16.15 21.29 4.59
N GLY A 98 16.54 22.52 4.23
CA GLY A 98 15.70 23.71 4.37
C GLY A 98 14.56 23.69 3.35
N GLY A 99 13.36 23.96 3.85
CA GLY A 99 12.12 24.10 3.09
C GLY A 99 10.95 23.77 4.03
N ASP A 100 9.96 24.66 4.15
CA ASP A 100 8.86 24.61 5.12
C ASP A 100 7.84 23.47 4.91
N SER A 101 8.31 22.25 4.70
CA SER A 101 7.49 21.04 4.71
C SER A 101 7.97 20.16 5.85
N GLU A 102 7.06 19.90 6.81
CA GLU A 102 7.17 18.92 7.89
C GLU A 102 8.02 17.70 7.49
N PRO A 103 8.87 17.16 8.38
CA PRO A 103 9.74 16.02 8.06
C PRO A 103 8.88 14.91 7.44
N GLU A 104 9.08 14.64 6.15
CA GLU A 104 8.23 13.73 5.40
C GLU A 104 8.09 12.43 6.17
N GLU A 105 6.84 12.14 6.54
CA GLU A 105 6.39 10.93 7.19
C GLU A 105 6.94 9.75 6.38
N PHE A 106 7.96 9.01 6.86
CA PHE A 106 8.53 7.82 6.20
C PHE A 106 7.56 6.61 6.21
N ARG A 107 6.34 6.86 5.74
CA ARG A 107 5.32 5.88 5.36
C ARG A 107 5.04 6.10 3.87
N PRO A 108 4.82 5.04 3.09
CA PRO A 108 4.41 5.22 1.70
C PRO A 108 3.13 6.05 1.67
N GLN A 109 3.09 7.04 0.79
CA GLN A 109 1.87 7.81 0.50
C GLN A 109 0.68 6.88 0.24
N GLN A 110 -0.52 7.33 0.61
CA GLN A 110 -1.77 6.65 0.28
C GLN A 110 -1.86 6.44 -1.22
N ARG A 111 -2.06 5.19 -1.65
CA ARG A 111 -1.94 4.83 -3.06
C ARG A 111 -2.77 3.62 -3.46
N ALA A 112 -3.10 3.55 -4.75
CA ALA A 112 -3.69 2.39 -5.39
C ALA A 112 -2.97 2.08 -6.71
N ARG A 113 -3.31 0.96 -7.37
CA ARG A 113 -2.69 0.53 -8.64
C ARG A 113 -1.17 0.34 -8.54
N LEU A 114 -0.72 -0.14 -7.40
CA LEU A 114 0.69 -0.37 -7.09
C LEU A 114 1.14 -1.79 -7.45
N GLY A 115 2.45 -2.00 -7.56
CA GLY A 115 3.07 -3.31 -7.48
C GLY A 115 3.42 -3.66 -6.04
N MET A 116 3.26 -4.92 -5.66
CA MET A 116 3.64 -5.41 -4.34
C MET A 116 4.26 -6.80 -4.46
N VAL A 117 5.36 -7.03 -3.74
CA VAL A 117 6.05 -8.33 -3.68
C VAL A 117 6.58 -8.56 -2.27
N GLY A 118 6.45 -9.77 -1.77
CA GLY A 118 6.92 -10.17 -0.45
C GLY A 118 7.96 -11.27 -0.55
N ASP A 119 8.84 -11.31 0.44
CA ASP A 119 9.84 -12.36 0.61
C ASP A 119 9.85 -12.89 2.05
N VAL A 120 10.94 -13.57 2.44
CA VAL A 120 11.09 -14.16 3.78
C VAL A 120 11.33 -13.12 4.88
N SER A 121 11.62 -11.87 4.53
CA SER A 121 11.99 -10.80 5.44
C SER A 121 11.02 -9.62 5.45
N GLY A 122 10.27 -9.39 4.38
CA GLY A 122 9.42 -8.20 4.31
C GLY A 122 8.62 -8.07 3.03
N LEU A 123 8.15 -6.84 2.79
CA LEU A 123 7.28 -6.47 1.68
C LEU A 123 7.84 -5.27 0.95
N TYR A 124 7.92 -5.34 -0.37
CA TYR A 124 8.21 -4.20 -1.23
C TYR A 124 6.91 -3.69 -1.86
N VAL A 125 6.77 -2.37 -1.88
CA VAL A 125 5.73 -1.63 -2.59
C VAL A 125 6.40 -0.72 -3.61
N PHE A 126 5.97 -0.83 -4.87
CA PHE A 126 6.50 -0.04 -5.98
C PHE A 126 5.40 0.77 -6.67
N GLY A 127 5.69 2.06 -6.84
CA GLY A 127 4.92 2.99 -7.63
C GLY A 127 3.45 3.08 -7.24
N GLY A 128 2.58 3.15 -8.25
CA GLY A 128 1.14 3.31 -8.09
C GLY A 128 0.69 4.75 -8.30
N ARG A 129 -0.52 5.06 -7.83
CA ARG A 129 -1.13 6.38 -7.92
C ARG A 129 -1.54 6.87 -6.54
N ALA A 130 -1.09 8.05 -6.16
CA ALA A 130 -1.61 8.77 -5.00
C ALA A 130 -2.71 9.72 -5.45
N ALA A 131 -3.79 9.82 -4.69
CA ALA A 131 -4.80 10.85 -4.93
C ALA A 131 -4.27 12.18 -4.41
N ARG A 132 -4.31 13.21 -5.25
CA ARG A 132 -4.01 14.59 -4.89
C ARG A 132 -5.31 15.39 -4.98
N ILE A 133 -5.73 15.97 -3.86
CA ILE A 133 -6.86 16.89 -3.85
C ILE A 133 -6.32 18.30 -4.05
N ILE A 134 -6.59 18.87 -5.21
CA ILE A 134 -6.45 20.30 -5.47
C ILE A 134 -7.83 20.92 -5.25
N PRO A 135 -7.97 22.16 -4.74
CA PRO A 135 -9.27 22.78 -4.55
C PRO A 135 -10.17 22.67 -5.80
N GLY A 136 -11.26 21.90 -5.69
CA GLY A 136 -12.21 21.65 -6.77
C GLY A 136 -11.78 20.64 -7.84
N LYS A 137 -10.62 19.98 -7.71
CA LYS A 137 -10.10 19.02 -8.68
C LYS A 137 -9.40 17.84 -8.02
N LEU A 138 -9.85 16.63 -8.33
CA LEU A 138 -9.17 15.40 -7.97
C LEU A 138 -8.16 15.05 -9.08
N GLU A 139 -6.88 15.01 -8.73
CA GLU A 139 -5.80 14.55 -9.59
C GLU A 139 -5.12 13.32 -8.99
N ASN A 140 -4.30 12.63 -9.78
CA ASN A 140 -3.46 11.57 -9.25
C ASN A 140 -2.00 11.80 -9.65
N ASP A 141 -1.10 11.68 -8.68
CA ASP A 141 0.32 11.60 -8.94
C ASP A 141 0.70 10.17 -9.30
N VAL A 142 1.56 10.00 -10.29
CA VAL A 142 2.18 8.71 -10.59
C VAL A 142 3.43 8.60 -9.74
N LEU A 143 3.47 7.56 -8.92
CA LEU A 143 4.61 7.30 -8.05
C LEU A 143 5.59 6.36 -8.76
N ASN A 144 6.88 6.62 -8.57
CA ASN A 144 7.97 5.78 -9.07
C ASN A 144 9.00 5.50 -7.95
N ASP A 145 8.52 5.48 -6.71
CA ASP A 145 9.28 5.13 -5.51
C ASP A 145 9.21 3.63 -5.21
N VAL A 146 10.16 3.15 -4.41
CA VAL A 146 10.15 1.81 -3.82
C VAL A 146 10.23 1.95 -2.30
N ASN A 147 9.30 1.33 -1.60
CA ASN A 147 9.27 1.26 -0.14
C ASN A 147 9.33 -0.20 0.31
N TYR A 148 10.04 -0.45 1.41
CA TYR A 148 10.18 -1.77 2.03
C TYR A 148 9.63 -1.75 3.45
N TYR A 149 8.84 -2.76 3.80
CA TYR A 149 8.32 -2.98 5.15
C TYR A 149 9.00 -4.20 5.76
N ASP A 150 9.75 -3.97 6.84
CA ASP A 150 10.51 -5.02 7.53
C ASP A 150 9.63 -5.82 8.49
N LEU A 151 9.49 -7.13 8.24
CA LEU A 151 8.73 -8.06 9.08
C LEU A 151 9.61 -8.83 10.07
N THR A 152 10.93 -8.64 10.05
CA THR A 152 11.88 -9.39 10.88
C THR A 152 12.09 -8.81 12.27
N THR A 153 11.76 -7.53 12.46
CA THR A 153 12.04 -6.80 13.70
C THR A 153 10.86 -6.87 14.67
N SER A 154 11.14 -6.63 15.95
CA SER A 154 10.09 -6.45 16.98
C SER A 154 9.35 -5.11 16.86
N GLN A 155 9.79 -4.23 15.97
CA GLN A 155 9.24 -2.91 15.67
C GLN A 155 9.19 -2.73 14.15
N PRO A 156 8.25 -3.41 13.48
CA PRO A 156 8.16 -3.39 12.02
C PRO A 156 7.84 -1.98 11.54
N GLY A 157 8.43 -1.59 10.42
CA GLY A 157 8.35 -0.22 9.93
C GLY A 157 8.76 -0.10 8.47
N TRP A 158 8.33 1.00 7.87
CA TRP A 158 8.65 1.33 6.49
C TRP A 158 10.04 1.95 6.35
N GLN A 159 10.69 1.63 5.24
CA GLN A 159 11.96 2.20 4.80
C GLN A 159 11.83 2.56 3.32
N GLN A 160 12.28 3.75 2.93
CA GLN A 160 12.35 4.11 1.52
C GLN A 160 13.61 3.51 0.91
N VAL A 161 13.44 2.65 -0.08
CA VAL A 161 14.55 2.03 -0.82
C VAL A 161 14.95 2.92 -2.00
N LEU A 162 13.96 3.52 -2.66
CA LEU A 162 14.16 4.43 -3.78
C LEU A 162 13.16 5.58 -3.69
N SER A 163 13.64 6.83 -3.74
CA SER A 163 12.80 8.01 -3.74
C SER A 163 12.19 8.28 -5.11
N ALA A 164 10.98 8.83 -5.13
CA ALA A 164 10.33 9.19 -6.39
C ALA A 164 11.19 10.22 -7.12
N SER A 165 11.74 9.87 -8.28
CA SER A 165 12.23 10.88 -9.20
C SER A 165 11.00 11.59 -9.75
N ASN A 166 10.71 12.81 -9.29
CA ASN A 166 9.79 13.68 -10.01
C ASN A 166 10.37 13.87 -11.42
N SER A 167 9.89 13.10 -12.39
CA SER A 167 10.10 13.45 -13.80
C SER A 167 9.28 14.71 -14.02
N ALA A 168 9.93 15.86 -13.84
CA ALA A 168 9.38 17.16 -14.17
C ALA A 168 8.86 17.08 -15.61
N SER A 169 7.54 17.13 -15.74
CA SER A 169 6.91 17.33 -17.03
C SER A 169 7.14 18.80 -17.44
N GLY A 170 7.75 19.01 -18.61
CA GLY A 170 7.58 20.25 -19.36
C GLY A 170 8.65 21.32 -19.21
N GLY A 171 9.92 20.99 -19.44
CA GLY A 171 10.86 21.98 -19.98
C GLY A 171 10.49 22.29 -21.44
N GLY A 172 9.55 23.20 -21.67
CA GLY A 172 9.34 23.76 -23.02
C GLY A 172 10.62 24.47 -23.48
N PRO A 173 10.97 24.42 -24.79
CA PRO A 173 12.13 25.13 -25.27
C PRO A 173 11.93 26.63 -25.06
N ALA A 174 12.91 27.28 -24.42
CA ALA A 174 12.98 28.72 -24.38
C ALA A 174 13.01 29.24 -25.82
N ALA A 175 11.98 30.00 -26.19
CA ALA A 175 11.98 30.74 -27.44
C ALA A 175 13.11 31.77 -27.39
N GLY A 176 14.09 31.60 -28.28
CA GLY A 176 15.06 32.62 -28.67
C GLY A 176 14.63 33.28 -29.97
#